data_AF-A7SPN4-F1
#
_entry.id   AF-A7SPN4-F1
#
_cell.length_a   1.000
_cell.length_b   1.000
_cell.length_c   1.000
_cell.angle_alpha   90.00
_cell.angle_beta   90.00
_cell.angle_gamma   90.00
#
_symmetry.space_group_name_H-M   'P 1'
#
loop_
_entity.id
_entity.type
_entity.pdbx_description
1 polymer ?
#
loop_
_entity_poly.entity_id
_entity_poly.type
_entity_poly.pdbx_seq_one_letter_code
_entity_poly.pdbx_strand_id
1 'polypeptide(L)'
;MLPSFSFTPEQVACVCEVLQQSGDIERLGRFLWSLPECETIQKNESVLKAKAIVSFHQQNFQELYRILENNNFSPNAHPKLQSLWLKAHYMEAEKLRGRPLGAVGKYRVRRKFPLPRTIWDGEETSYCFKEKSRNILREWYSHNPYPSPREKRELAEGTGLTTTQVSNWFKNRRQRDRAAEAKIR
;
A
#
# COMPACT_ATOMS: atom_id res chain seq x y z
N MET A 1 13.86 39.16 -9.81
CA MET A 1 14.83 38.44 -8.96
C MET A 1 14.12 38.05 -7.68
N LEU A 2 14.02 36.76 -7.36
CA LEU A 2 13.53 36.35 -6.05
C LEU A 2 14.63 36.69 -5.03
N PRO A 3 14.31 37.37 -3.91
CA PRO A 3 15.31 37.71 -2.90
C PRO A 3 15.94 36.44 -2.33
N SER A 4 17.26 36.42 -2.25
CA SER A 4 18.06 35.34 -1.68
C SER A 4 17.93 35.34 -0.15
N PHE A 5 16.78 34.90 0.35
CA PHE A 5 16.60 34.61 1.77
C PHE A 5 17.22 33.24 2.08
N SER A 6 18.34 33.24 2.80
CA SER A 6 18.91 32.02 3.36
C SER A 6 18.08 31.59 4.57
N PHE A 7 17.06 30.77 4.33
CA PHE A 7 16.33 30.11 5.42
C PHE A 7 17.21 29.04 6.07
N THR A 8 17.11 28.89 7.39
CA THR A 8 17.70 27.74 8.07
C THR A 8 16.91 26.46 7.75
N PRO A 9 17.50 25.26 7.87
CA PRO A 9 16.79 23.99 7.65
C PRO A 9 15.50 23.87 8.49
N GLU A 10 15.50 24.39 9.71
CA GLU A 10 14.36 24.38 10.63
C GLU A 10 13.25 25.32 10.15
N GLN A 11 13.62 26.50 9.65
CA GLN A 11 12.67 27.44 9.06
C GLN A 11 12.04 26.86 7.80
N VAL A 12 12.85 26.23 6.93
CA VAL A 12 12.34 25.54 5.74
C VAL A 12 11.37 24.42 6.12
N ALA A 13 11.71 23.61 7.12
CA ALA A 13 10.85 22.55 7.62
C ALA A 13 9.51 23.11 8.14
N CYS A 14 9.56 24.17 8.95
CA CYS A 14 8.38 24.84 9.46
C CYS A 14 7.46 25.36 8.33
N VAL A 15 8.03 26.05 7.33
CA VAL A 15 7.26 26.55 6.18
C VAL A 15 6.63 25.39 5.40
N CYS A 16 7.35 24.27 5.21
CA CYS A 16 6.81 23.08 4.56
C CYS A 16 5.61 22.52 5.32
N GLU A 17 5.69 22.38 6.64
CA GLU A 17 4.57 21.84 7.45
C GLU A 17 3.35 22.78 7.44
N VAL A 18 3.56 24.10 7.55
CA VAL A 18 2.46 25.08 7.51
C VAL A 18 1.73 25.06 6.16
N LEU A 19 2.47 25.04 5.06
CA LEU A 19 1.89 24.99 3.72
C LEU A 19 1.20 23.66 3.42
N GLN A 20 1.72 22.55 3.98
CA GLN A 20 1.05 21.25 3.91
C GLN A 20 -0.30 21.26 4.66
N GLN A 21 -0.35 21.88 5.84
CA GLN A 21 -1.56 21.97 6.66
C GLN A 21 -2.61 22.90 6.07
N SER A 22 -2.19 23.99 5.43
CA SER A 22 -3.11 24.92 4.74
C SER A 22 -3.69 24.35 3.44
N GLY A 23 -3.06 23.30 2.88
CA GLY A 23 -3.48 22.67 1.63
C GLY A 23 -3.11 23.46 0.37
N ASP A 24 -2.32 24.53 0.48
CA ASP A 24 -1.85 25.33 -0.67
C ASP A 24 -0.64 24.65 -1.35
N ILE A 25 -0.94 23.59 -2.12
CA ILE A 25 0.08 22.75 -2.77
C ILE A 25 0.84 23.51 -3.87
N GLU A 26 0.19 24.46 -4.55
CA GLU A 26 0.83 25.28 -5.58
C GLU A 26 1.89 26.22 -4.99
N ARG A 27 1.58 26.84 -3.85
CA ARG A 27 2.57 27.64 -3.13
C ARG A 27 3.67 26.78 -2.54
N LEU A 28 3.35 25.58 -2.05
CA LEU A 28 4.34 24.62 -1.59
C LEU A 28 5.31 24.22 -2.72
N GLY A 29 4.80 23.92 -3.92
CA GLY A 29 5.61 23.59 -5.09
C GLY A 29 6.56 24.73 -5.48
N ARG A 30 6.05 25.98 -5.51
CA ARG A 30 6.87 27.17 -5.78
C ARG A 30 7.95 27.40 -4.71
N PHE A 31 7.60 27.20 -3.44
CA PHE A 31 8.56 27.32 -2.34
C PHE A 31 9.68 26.27 -2.47
N LEU A 32 9.32 25.00 -2.69
CA LEU A 32 10.29 23.92 -2.88
C LEU A 32 11.23 24.16 -4.07
N TRP A 33 10.71 24.73 -5.17
CA TRP A 33 11.52 25.08 -6.34
C TRP A 33 12.50 26.23 -6.07
N SER A 34 12.16 27.13 -5.12
CA SER A 34 13.03 28.23 -4.72
C SER A 34 14.13 27.85 -3.72
N LEU A 35 14.10 26.63 -3.17
CA LEU A 35 15.09 26.19 -2.18
C LEU A 35 16.46 25.96 -2.84
N PRO A 36 17.56 26.32 -2.15
CA PRO A 36 18.91 26.05 -2.64
C PRO A 36 19.19 24.54 -2.67
N GLU A 37 20.13 24.12 -3.52
CA GLU A 37 20.63 22.74 -3.64
C GLU A 37 21.56 22.35 -2.47
N CYS A 38 21.13 22.61 -1.24
CA CYS A 38 21.86 22.26 -0.03
C CYS A 38 21.43 20.87 0.48
N GLU A 39 22.37 19.92 0.55
CA GLU A 39 22.10 18.54 0.97
C GLU A 39 21.34 18.44 2.30
N THR A 40 21.69 19.27 3.29
CA THR A 40 21.03 19.31 4.60
C THR A 40 19.54 19.65 4.50
N ILE A 41 19.18 20.60 3.63
CA ILE A 41 17.79 21.00 3.41
C ILE A 41 17.07 19.92 2.59
N GLN A 42 17.73 19.38 1.57
CA GLN A 42 17.12 18.41 0.66
C GLN A 42 16.86 17.05 1.31
N LYS A 43 17.65 16.67 2.34
CA LYS A 43 17.44 15.46 3.16
C LYS A 43 16.52 15.66 4.36
N ASN A 44 16.05 16.89 4.62
CA ASN A 44 15.14 17.13 5.73
C ASN A 44 13.79 16.41 5.48
N GLU A 45 13.30 15.68 6.49
CA GLU A 45 12.09 14.87 6.38
C GLU A 45 10.86 15.71 5.95
N SER A 46 10.71 16.91 6.49
CA SER A 46 9.58 17.81 6.17
C SER A 46 9.60 18.25 4.71
N VAL A 47 10.80 18.49 4.17
CA VAL A 47 11.03 18.85 2.76
C VAL A 47 10.74 17.64 1.87
N LEU A 48 11.21 16.45 2.24
CA LEU A 48 10.95 15.21 1.50
C LEU A 48 9.46 14.88 1.46
N LYS A 49 8.75 15.02 2.60
CA LYS A 49 7.28 14.88 2.66
C LYS A 49 6.58 15.87 1.73
N ALA A 50 6.97 17.14 1.79
CA ALA A 50 6.41 18.19 0.94
C ALA A 50 6.63 17.88 -0.56
N LYS A 51 7.84 17.45 -0.94
CA LYS A 51 8.15 17.02 -2.31
C LYS A 51 7.31 15.82 -2.75
N ALA A 52 7.13 14.82 -1.89
CA ALA A 52 6.27 13.67 -2.18
C ALA A 52 4.81 14.12 -2.43
N ILE A 53 4.28 15.02 -1.61
CA ILE A 53 2.92 15.55 -1.78
C ILE A 53 2.79 16.34 -3.09
N VAL A 54 3.73 17.24 -3.38
CA VAL A 54 3.72 18.01 -4.63
C VAL A 54 3.82 17.09 -5.84
N SER A 55 4.71 16.10 -5.81
CA SER A 55 4.88 15.11 -6.89
C SER A 55 3.59 14.32 -7.14
N PHE A 56 2.89 13.93 -6.07
CA PHE A 56 1.58 13.28 -6.17
C PHE A 56 0.54 14.17 -6.85
N HIS A 57 0.44 15.44 -6.47
CA HIS A 57 -0.52 16.40 -7.06
C HIS A 57 -0.22 16.70 -8.53
N GLN A 58 1.05 16.75 -8.90
CA GLN A 58 1.50 16.95 -10.29
C GLN A 58 1.38 15.69 -11.16
N GLN A 59 0.87 14.57 -10.61
CA GLN A 59 0.85 13.25 -11.25
C GLN A 59 2.25 12.74 -11.67
N ASN A 60 3.32 13.27 -11.06
CA ASN A 60 4.67 12.76 -11.24
C ASN A 60 4.90 11.61 -10.25
N PHE A 61 4.27 10.47 -10.53
CA PHE A 61 4.31 9.32 -9.63
C PHE A 61 5.70 8.67 -9.57
N GLN A 62 6.49 8.75 -10.64
CA GLN A 62 7.87 8.23 -10.63
C GLN A 62 8.73 8.92 -9.57
N GLU A 63 8.66 10.26 -9.49
CA GLU A 63 9.40 11.00 -8.47
C GLU A 63 8.87 10.73 -7.06
N LEU A 64 7.55 10.61 -6.91
CA LEU A 64 6.94 10.17 -5.65
C LEU A 64 7.53 8.83 -5.18
N TYR A 65 7.57 7.83 -6.06
CA TYR A 65 8.12 6.51 -5.72
C TYR A 65 9.59 6.60 -5.34
N ARG A 66 10.39 7.32 -6.13
CA ARG A 66 11.81 7.54 -5.86
C ARG A 66 12.04 8.17 -4.48
N ILE A 67 11.26 9.19 -4.10
CA ILE A 67 11.38 9.83 -2.79
C ILE A 67 11.04 8.84 -1.68
N LEU A 68 9.93 8.12 -1.83
CA LEU A 68 9.45 7.20 -0.81
C LEU A 68 10.36 5.98 -0.63
N GLU A 69 10.98 5.46 -1.69
CA GLU A 69 11.84 4.27 -1.62
C GLU A 69 13.26 4.56 -1.11
N ASN A 70 13.79 5.76 -1.32
CA ASN A 70 15.20 6.07 -1.07
C ASN A 70 15.47 6.87 0.21
N ASN A 71 14.44 7.23 0.98
CA ASN A 71 14.60 8.03 2.20
C ASN A 71 13.83 7.41 3.35
N ASN A 72 14.42 7.40 4.55
CA ASN A 72 13.75 6.91 5.75
C ASN A 72 12.85 8.01 6.33
N PHE A 73 11.66 7.62 6.78
CA PHE A 73 10.70 8.53 7.39
C PHE A 73 10.38 8.12 8.82
N SER A 74 10.04 9.09 9.66
CA SER A 74 9.56 8.83 11.01
C SER A 74 8.23 8.06 10.99
N PRO A 75 7.96 7.18 11.98
CA PRO A 75 6.70 6.43 12.06
C PRO A 75 5.45 7.31 12.01
N ASN A 76 5.53 8.54 12.52
CA ASN A 76 4.43 9.50 12.51
C ASN A 76 4.04 9.93 11.09
N ALA A 77 5.00 9.94 10.15
CA ALA A 77 4.75 10.28 8.75
C ALA A 77 4.22 9.10 7.93
N HIS A 78 4.45 7.85 8.37
CA HIS A 78 4.14 6.64 7.60
C HIS A 78 2.67 6.59 7.11
N PRO A 79 1.63 6.82 7.93
CA PRO A 79 0.24 6.67 7.46
C PRO A 79 -0.10 7.57 6.28
N LYS A 80 0.44 8.80 6.26
CA LYS A 80 0.22 9.75 5.17
C LYS A 80 0.94 9.30 3.90
N LEU A 81 2.21 8.89 4.01
CA LEU A 81 3.03 8.49 2.88
C LEU A 81 2.57 7.16 2.27
N GLN A 82 2.16 6.20 3.10
CA GLN A 82 1.52 4.96 2.67
C GLN A 82 0.23 5.25 1.89
N SER A 83 -0.57 6.22 2.35
CA SER A 83 -1.78 6.65 1.62
C SER A 83 -1.44 7.19 0.22
N LEU A 84 -0.40 8.01 0.10
CA LEU A 84 0.05 8.55 -1.20
C LEU A 84 0.54 7.44 -2.13
N TRP A 85 1.40 6.54 -1.64
CA TRP A 85 1.90 5.37 -2.39
C TRP A 85 0.75 4.55 -2.98
N LEU A 86 -0.19 4.16 -2.12
CA LEU A 86 -1.33 3.34 -2.52
C LEU A 86 -2.25 4.06 -3.50
N LYS A 87 -2.57 5.34 -3.24
CA LYS A 87 -3.42 6.13 -4.13
C LYS A 87 -2.78 6.31 -5.50
N ALA A 88 -1.48 6.59 -5.56
CA ALA A 88 -0.77 6.77 -6.82
C ALA A 88 -0.86 5.51 -7.68
N HIS A 89 -0.53 4.34 -7.12
CA HIS A 89 -0.66 3.08 -7.86
C HIS A 89 -2.10 2.70 -8.21
N TYR A 90 -3.09 3.06 -7.38
CA TYR A 90 -4.49 2.89 -7.75
C TYR A 90 -4.85 3.76 -8.95
N MET A 91 -4.46 5.03 -8.96
CA MET A 91 -4.73 5.96 -10.06
C MET A 91 -4.09 5.49 -11.37
N GLU A 92 -2.83 5.05 -11.35
CA GLU A 92 -2.18 4.49 -12.53
C GLU A 92 -2.91 3.24 -13.06
N ALA A 93 -3.30 2.33 -12.16
CA ALA A 93 -4.00 1.12 -12.53
C ALA A 93 -5.44 1.38 -13.00
N GLU A 94 -6.11 2.39 -12.49
CA GLU A 94 -7.43 2.84 -12.97
C GLU A 94 -7.32 3.48 -14.35
N LYS A 95 -6.32 4.34 -14.56
CA LYS A 95 -6.02 4.97 -15.85
C LYS A 95 -5.75 3.93 -16.94
N LEU A 96 -4.93 2.92 -16.63
CA LEU A 96 -4.62 1.83 -17.57
C LEU A 96 -5.83 0.92 -17.87
N ARG A 97 -6.74 0.75 -16.91
CA ARG A 97 -7.94 -0.09 -17.10
C ARG A 97 -9.13 0.64 -17.68
N GLY A 98 -9.10 1.98 -17.69
CA GLY A 98 -10.23 2.83 -18.10
C GLY A 98 -11.47 2.72 -17.20
N ARG A 99 -11.34 2.16 -15.99
CA ARG A 99 -12.46 2.01 -15.04
C ARG A 99 -11.98 1.98 -13.58
N PRO A 100 -12.83 2.39 -12.62
CA PRO A 100 -12.49 2.34 -11.20
C PRO A 100 -12.11 0.94 -10.70
N LEU A 101 -11.21 0.88 -9.73
CA LEU A 101 -10.80 -0.37 -9.07
C LEU A 101 -11.79 -0.74 -7.95
N GLY A 102 -12.40 -1.91 -8.10
CA GLY A 102 -13.08 -2.58 -6.98
C GLY A 102 -12.10 -3.16 -5.96
N ALA A 103 -12.63 -3.73 -4.88
CA ALA A 103 -11.83 -4.27 -3.75
C ALA A 103 -10.74 -5.27 -4.20
N VAL A 104 -11.08 -6.20 -5.10
CA VAL A 104 -10.13 -7.20 -5.64
C VAL A 104 -9.04 -6.53 -6.48
N GLY A 105 -9.39 -5.49 -7.24
CA GLY A 105 -8.42 -4.72 -8.01
C GLY A 105 -7.40 -4.03 -7.11
N LYS A 106 -7.87 -3.32 -6.08
CA LYS A 106 -7.01 -2.68 -5.08
C LYS A 106 -6.14 -3.69 -4.34
N TYR A 107 -6.68 -4.86 -4.00
CA TYR A 107 -5.89 -5.96 -3.41
C TYR A 107 -4.74 -6.42 -4.33
N ARG A 108 -5.02 -6.62 -5.63
CA ARG A 108 -3.98 -7.01 -6.60
C ARG A 108 -2.89 -5.95 -6.73
N VAL A 109 -3.25 -4.67 -6.73
CA VAL A 109 -2.28 -3.57 -6.76
C VAL A 109 -1.38 -3.58 -5.53
N ARG A 110 -1.95 -3.68 -4.32
CA ARG A 110 -1.16 -3.79 -3.07
C ARG A 110 -0.19 -4.97 -3.06
N ARG A 111 -0.59 -6.10 -3.67
CA ARG A 111 0.25 -7.29 -3.81
C ARG A 111 1.36 -7.12 -4.83
N LYS A 112 1.13 -6.35 -5.90
CA LYS A 112 2.13 -6.08 -6.94
C LYS A 112 3.14 -5.02 -6.50
N PHE A 113 2.68 -4.03 -5.74
CA PHE A 113 3.48 -2.89 -5.27
C PHE A 113 3.34 -2.79 -3.74
N PRO A 114 4.08 -3.62 -2.98
CA PRO A 114 4.07 -3.55 -1.51
C PRO A 114 4.63 -2.20 -1.04
N LEU A 115 4.31 -1.83 0.20
CA LEU A 115 4.88 -0.62 0.81
C LEU A 115 6.40 -0.80 0.98
N PRO A 116 7.23 0.21 0.62
CA PRO A 116 8.66 0.14 0.85
C PRO A 116 8.97 0.26 2.36
N ARG A 117 10.07 -0.40 2.79
CA ARG A 117 10.50 -0.48 4.21
C ARG A 117 10.79 0.89 4.85
N THR A 118 11.05 1.89 4.02
CA THR A 118 11.25 3.30 4.39
C THR A 118 10.02 3.98 4.98
N ILE A 119 8.82 3.51 4.64
CA ILE A 119 7.54 4.03 5.13
C ILE A 119 6.68 2.94 5.79
N TRP A 120 7.28 1.80 6.13
CA TRP A 120 6.59 0.66 6.72
C TRP A 120 7.53 -0.19 7.55
N ASP A 121 7.15 -0.39 8.81
CA ASP A 121 7.84 -1.20 9.82
C ASP A 121 8.01 -2.68 9.45
N GLY A 122 7.21 -3.17 8.49
CA GLY A 122 7.35 -4.52 7.98
C GLY A 122 6.49 -5.57 8.67
N GLU A 123 5.54 -5.15 9.51
CA GLU A 123 4.59 -6.08 10.10
C GLU A 123 3.62 -6.62 9.02
N GLU A 124 4.01 -7.71 8.35
CA GLU A 124 3.13 -8.39 7.40
C GLU A 124 1.89 -8.92 8.13
N THR A 125 0.72 -8.42 7.74
CA THR A 125 -0.52 -9.14 8.02
C THR A 125 -0.51 -10.42 7.18
N SER A 126 -0.13 -11.55 7.79
CA SER A 126 -0.23 -12.84 7.13
C SER A 126 -1.70 -13.21 6.92
N TYR A 127 -2.18 -12.97 5.69
CA TYR A 127 -3.51 -13.38 5.26
C TYR A 127 -3.62 -14.90 5.02
N CYS A 128 -2.51 -15.63 5.14
CA CYS A 128 -2.49 -17.07 5.04
C CYS A 128 -2.93 -17.68 6.37
N PHE A 129 -3.82 -18.67 6.32
CA PHE A 129 -4.15 -19.44 7.52
C PHE A 129 -2.89 -20.11 8.08
N LYS A 130 -2.84 -20.23 9.41
CA LYS A 130 -1.78 -20.97 10.11
C LYS A 130 -1.64 -22.36 9.50
N GLU A 131 -0.43 -22.89 9.52
CA GLU A 131 -0.12 -24.19 8.91
C GLU A 131 -1.03 -25.31 9.41
N LYS A 132 -1.26 -25.38 10.72
CA LYS A 132 -2.22 -26.31 11.33
C LYS A 132 -3.62 -26.22 10.69
N SER A 133 -4.18 -25.02 10.58
CA SER A 133 -5.48 -24.78 9.95
C SER A 133 -5.48 -25.19 8.48
N ARG A 134 -4.38 -24.94 7.74
CA ARG A 134 -4.24 -25.36 6.33
C ARG A 134 -4.24 -26.88 6.20
N ASN A 135 -3.57 -27.59 7.09
CA ASN A 135 -3.46 -29.05 7.04
C ASN A 135 -4.82 -29.70 7.29
N ILE A 136 -5.56 -29.25 8.32
CA ILE A 136 -6.93 -29.73 8.60
C ILE A 136 -7.83 -29.55 7.37
N LEU A 137 -7.82 -28.37 6.76
CA LEU A 137 -8.65 -28.09 5.57
C LEU A 137 -8.26 -28.95 4.36
N ARG A 138 -6.96 -29.21 4.16
CA ARG A 138 -6.46 -30.05 3.05
C ARG A 138 -6.83 -31.51 3.23
N GLU A 139 -6.64 -32.03 4.44
CA GLU A 139 -7.00 -33.40 4.80
C GLU A 139 -8.51 -33.61 4.66
N TRP A 140 -9.33 -32.67 5.13
CA TRP A 140 -10.78 -32.77 4.91
C TRP A 140 -11.13 -32.75 3.42
N TYR A 141 -10.50 -31.86 2.64
CA TYR A 141 -10.79 -31.73 1.22
C TYR A 141 -10.49 -32.99 0.41
N SER A 142 -9.45 -33.77 0.75
CA SER A 142 -9.17 -35.03 0.06
C SER A 142 -10.25 -36.08 0.28
N HIS A 143 -10.97 -36.01 1.41
CA HIS A 143 -12.07 -36.92 1.72
C HIS A 143 -13.41 -36.38 1.18
N ASN A 144 -13.72 -35.11 1.44
CA ASN A 144 -14.98 -34.48 1.04
C ASN A 144 -14.76 -33.01 0.58
N PRO A 145 -14.75 -32.74 -0.74
CA PRO A 145 -14.63 -31.38 -1.29
C PRO A 145 -15.86 -30.47 -1.09
N TYR A 146 -16.99 -31.01 -0.62
CA TYR A 146 -18.28 -30.31 -0.50
C TYR A 146 -18.89 -30.48 0.91
N PRO A 147 -18.27 -29.89 1.95
CA PRO A 147 -18.81 -29.97 3.31
C PRO A 147 -20.16 -29.25 3.43
N SER A 148 -21.06 -29.86 4.18
CA SER A 148 -22.36 -29.34 4.60
C SER A 148 -22.24 -28.14 5.56
N PRO A 149 -23.32 -27.38 5.81
CA PRO A 149 -23.30 -26.26 6.76
C PRO A 149 -22.90 -26.65 8.19
N ARG A 150 -23.14 -27.90 8.59
CA ARG A 150 -22.73 -28.43 9.89
C ARG A 150 -21.22 -28.72 9.90
N GLU A 151 -20.73 -29.46 8.92
CA GLU A 151 -19.29 -29.77 8.80
C GLU A 151 -18.45 -28.49 8.66
N LYS A 152 -18.96 -27.46 7.98
CA LYS A 152 -18.29 -26.15 7.93
C LYS A 152 -18.16 -25.47 9.29
N ARG A 153 -19.11 -25.67 10.21
CA ARG A 153 -19.04 -25.17 11.60
C ARG A 153 -18.00 -25.96 12.40
N GLU A 154 -18.01 -27.28 12.29
CA GLU A 154 -17.02 -28.16 12.93
C GLU A 154 -15.60 -27.84 12.45
N LEU A 155 -15.40 -27.61 11.14
CA LEU A 155 -14.13 -27.17 10.57
C LEU A 155 -13.72 -25.78 11.05
N ALA A 156 -14.67 -24.84 11.18
CA ALA A 156 -14.40 -23.50 11.71
C ALA A 156 -13.88 -23.57 13.15
N GLU A 157 -14.54 -24.36 14.00
CA GLU A 157 -14.12 -24.61 15.38
C GLU A 157 -12.74 -25.27 15.44
N GLY A 158 -12.50 -26.34 14.67
CA GLY A 158 -11.22 -27.06 14.67
C GLY A 158 -10.04 -26.27 14.10
N THR A 159 -10.30 -25.30 13.22
CA THR A 159 -9.26 -24.48 12.56
C THR A 159 -9.07 -23.11 13.20
N GLY A 160 -9.98 -22.67 14.07
CA GLY A 160 -10.05 -21.30 14.60
C GLY A 160 -10.40 -20.25 13.54
N LEU A 161 -11.01 -20.67 12.43
CA LEU A 161 -11.43 -19.79 11.33
C LEU A 161 -12.93 -19.52 11.42
N THR A 162 -13.39 -18.45 10.77
CA THR A 162 -14.82 -18.23 10.58
C THR A 162 -15.40 -19.21 9.56
N THR A 163 -16.68 -19.56 9.71
CA THR A 163 -17.42 -20.38 8.74
C THR A 163 -17.35 -19.81 7.31
N THR A 164 -17.35 -18.48 7.17
CA THR A 164 -17.15 -17.78 5.90
C THR A 164 -15.76 -18.04 5.30
N GLN A 165 -14.70 -17.96 6.11
CA GLN A 165 -13.33 -18.28 5.68
C GLN A 165 -13.21 -19.73 5.21
N VAL A 166 -13.78 -20.68 5.96
CA VAL A 166 -13.84 -22.09 5.56
C VAL A 166 -14.59 -22.25 4.23
N SER A 167 -15.80 -21.69 4.12
CA SER A 167 -16.61 -21.77 2.89
C SER A 167 -15.86 -21.20 1.67
N ASN A 168 -15.20 -20.05 1.84
CA ASN A 168 -14.40 -19.43 0.80
C ASN A 168 -13.17 -20.27 0.42
N TRP A 169 -12.51 -20.90 1.39
CA TRP A 169 -11.37 -21.77 1.13
C TRP A 169 -11.76 -22.95 0.23
N PHE A 170 -12.85 -23.66 0.56
CA PHE A 170 -13.33 -24.79 -0.24
C PHE A 170 -13.75 -24.36 -1.64
N LYS A 171 -14.47 -23.24 -1.76
CA LYS A 171 -14.83 -22.64 -3.06
C LYS A 171 -13.58 -22.34 -3.90
N ASN A 172 -12.60 -21.66 -3.32
CA ASN A 172 -11.37 -21.27 -4.02
C ASN A 172 -10.46 -22.46 -4.34
N ARG A 173 -10.50 -23.54 -3.55
CA ARG A 173 -9.76 -24.77 -3.84
C ARG A 173 -10.33 -25.47 -5.07
N ARG A 174 -11.65 -25.70 -5.11
CA ARG A 174 -12.33 -26.30 -6.29
C ARG A 174 -12.16 -25.48 -7.57
N GLN A 175 -12.12 -24.14 -7.46
CA GLN A 175 -11.83 -23.28 -8.62
C GLN A 175 -10.40 -23.48 -9.15
N ARG A 176 -9.41 -23.65 -8.27
CA ARG A 176 -8.02 -23.91 -8.65
C ARG A 176 -7.85 -25.28 -9.31
N ASP A 177 -8.53 -26.29 -8.78
CA ASP A 177 -8.42 -27.66 -9.31
C ASP A 177 -9.02 -27.73 -10.72
N ARG A 178 -10.23 -27.17 -10.94
CA ARG A 178 -10.82 -27.05 -12.27
C ARG A 178 -9.95 -26.27 -13.26
N ALA A 179 -9.30 -25.20 -12.80
CA ALA A 179 -8.41 -24.41 -13.64
C ALA A 179 -7.09 -25.14 -13.97
N ALA A 180 -6.64 -26.05 -13.11
CA ALA A 180 -5.49 -26.91 -13.37
C ALA A 180 -5.84 -28.01 -14.37
N GLU A 181 -6.99 -28.66 -14.22
CA GLU A 181 -7.52 -29.65 -15.17
C GLU A 181 -7.69 -29.06 -16.58
N ALA A 182 -8.24 -27.84 -16.68
CA ALA A 182 -8.43 -27.15 -17.95
C ALA A 182 -7.13 -26.73 -18.67
N LYS A 183 -5.97 -26.73 -17.99
CA LYS A 183 -4.66 -26.46 -18.60
C LYS A 183 -3.96 -27.71 -19.13
N ILE A 184 -4.40 -28.88 -18.66
CA ILE A 184 -3.82 -30.18 -19.03
C ILE A 184 -4.53 -30.77 -20.26
N ARG A 185 -5.75 -30.29 -20.54
CA ARG A 185 -6.55 -30.64 -21.72
C ARG A 185 -6.30 -29.66 -22.85
#